data_AF-A0A7R9VXJ0-F1
#
_entry.id   AF-A0A7R9VXJ0-F1
#
_cell.length_a   1.000
_cell.length_b   1.000
_cell.length_c   1.000
_cell.angle_alpha   90.00
_cell.angle_beta   90.00
_cell.angle_gamma   90.00
#
_symmetry.space_group_name_H-M   'P 1'
#
loop_
_entity.id
_entity.type
_entity.pdbx_description
1 polymer ?
#
loop_
_entity_poly.entity_id
_entity_poly.type
_entity_poly.pdbx_seq_one_letter_code
_entity_poly.pdbx_strand_id
1 'polypeptide(L)'
;AEATIAAPLSSPQCVVNVCPAGGAGAGGTADTPHHLPFHRTTRTSGTGGTSVTSGSAGGSAGGNSQHGSRDLFKGPADGNAQGDTLVPDSPANFATSFLDLDMMYGPVHDGPLQSDLRSGVGGRLVMDSTTDLPLKDANGLFVTADPQSRMTPGFFALNVVWRKYHNLRADALRERYPTMTDEELFQNARMETIAAYQHIVEETYVPTILGEPLDPYEGYDDSVDPSVDVFFSTCSFRYGHSGLSGLVRLLGPDFAPMARDPILLRNAFNRTEHVMSILDDRVEPIIRGLAYEPSKNIDASFVEDVSLFTGTMTFKNVQRGRDNGLPSYNDAREWFNLSRVTSLEELAGENGEAVTKALKGLYGKSGVDKVDSYVGALLELPSSPTMVMGPLMTASIKDQFARLRDGDRLWYKNRYSREEYESFPSLSEIIREVLDEEEMRRFPRDSFAVFDPSSSGLAGRGKSEGG
;
A
#
# COMPACT_ATOMS: atom_id res chain seq x y z
N ALA A 1 -4.82 40.44 24.64
CA ALA A 1 -4.91 40.31 23.18
C ALA A 1 -4.31 38.94 22.83
N GLU A 2 -5.10 37.89 23.05
CA GLU A 2 -4.75 36.53 22.67
C GLU A 2 -5.10 36.38 21.20
N ALA A 3 -4.07 36.10 20.39
CA ALA A 3 -4.23 35.86 18.96
C ALA A 3 -4.77 34.45 18.78
N THR A 4 -6.05 34.37 18.41
CA THR A 4 -6.70 33.17 17.89
C THR A 4 -5.98 32.75 16.61
N ILE A 5 -5.21 31.67 16.67
CA ILE A 5 -4.68 31.00 15.48
C ILE A 5 -5.89 30.31 14.83
N ALA A 6 -6.34 30.85 13.71
CA ALA A 6 -7.36 30.24 12.88
C ALA A 6 -6.85 28.87 12.40
N ALA A 7 -7.63 27.81 12.68
CA ALA A 7 -7.37 26.49 12.13
C ALA A 7 -7.47 26.55 10.60
N PRO A 8 -6.49 26.04 9.84
CA PRO A 8 -6.61 25.96 8.39
C PRO A 8 -7.71 24.95 8.03
N LEU A 9 -8.39 25.29 6.94
CA LEU A 9 -9.53 24.58 6.35
C LEU A 9 -9.24 23.08 6.23
N SER A 10 -10.19 22.26 6.67
CA SER A 10 -10.13 20.80 6.64
C SER A 10 -10.00 20.29 5.21
N SER A 11 -8.83 19.74 4.86
CA SER A 11 -8.64 18.91 3.67
C SER A 11 -9.58 17.69 3.73
N PRO A 12 -10.11 17.19 2.60
CA PRO A 12 -10.92 15.99 2.57
C PRO A 12 -10.06 14.82 3.01
N GLN A 13 -10.42 14.22 4.14
CA GLN A 13 -9.76 13.03 4.64
C GLN A 13 -10.41 11.82 3.97
N CYS A 14 -9.61 10.99 3.29
CA CYS A 14 -10.05 9.69 2.80
C CYS A 14 -9.94 8.69 3.95
N VAL A 15 -10.87 7.75 4.03
CA VAL A 15 -10.91 6.75 5.12
C VAL A 15 -10.00 5.56 4.83
N VAL A 16 -9.59 5.37 3.58
CA VAL A 16 -9.01 4.11 3.14
C VAL A 16 -7.65 4.34 2.48
N ASN A 17 -6.61 4.02 3.25
CA ASN A 17 -5.23 3.86 2.78
C ASN A 17 -5.12 2.44 2.16
N VAL A 18 -5.90 2.17 1.11
CA VAL A 18 -5.94 0.86 0.44
C VAL A 18 -5.66 1.07 -1.04
N CYS A 19 -4.38 1.11 -1.35
CA CYS A 19 -3.90 0.37 -2.51
C CYS A 19 -2.62 -0.35 -2.12
N PRO A 20 -2.58 -1.66 -2.31
CA PRO A 20 -1.34 -2.38 -2.41
C PRO A 20 -0.89 -2.19 -3.85
N ALA A 21 -0.16 -1.11 -4.15
CA ALA A 21 0.77 -1.26 -5.26
C ALA A 21 1.79 -2.27 -4.78
N GLY A 22 1.78 -3.45 -5.41
CA GLY A 22 2.82 -4.44 -5.22
C GLY A 22 4.20 -3.80 -5.41
N GLY A 23 5.15 -4.24 -4.60
CA GLY A 23 6.51 -4.37 -5.08
C GLY A 23 7.37 -3.11 -5.26
N ALA A 24 7.28 -2.10 -4.41
CA ALA A 24 8.44 -1.21 -4.19
C ALA A 24 9.35 -1.79 -3.11
N GLY A 25 10.00 -2.92 -3.42
CA GLY A 25 10.77 -3.78 -2.51
C GLY A 25 11.50 -3.01 -1.41
N ALA A 26 10.91 -3.02 -0.20
CA ALA A 26 11.67 -2.74 1.00
C ALA A 26 12.56 -3.97 1.22
N GLY A 27 13.87 -3.81 0.97
CA GLY A 27 14.84 -4.88 1.20
C GLY A 27 14.63 -5.46 2.59
N GLY A 28 14.20 -6.72 2.65
CA GLY A 28 14.10 -7.47 3.88
C GLY A 28 15.49 -7.53 4.51
N THR A 29 15.60 -7.14 5.77
CA THR A 29 16.75 -7.48 6.59
C THR A 29 16.70 -8.99 6.78
N ALA A 30 17.48 -9.72 5.99
CA ALA A 30 17.71 -11.14 6.19
C ALA A 30 18.53 -11.30 7.48
N ASP A 31 17.84 -11.58 8.58
CA ASP A 31 18.43 -12.19 9.76
C ASP A 31 17.46 -13.26 10.27
N THR A 32 17.49 -14.43 9.63
CA THR A 32 17.17 -15.71 10.27
C THR A 32 17.67 -16.87 9.40
N PRO A 33 18.34 -17.89 9.99
CA PRO A 33 18.96 -18.97 9.23
C PRO A 33 17.89 -20.00 8.83
N HIS A 34 17.42 -19.95 7.59
CA HIS A 34 16.55 -20.99 7.04
C HIS A 34 17.39 -22.19 6.59
N HIS A 35 17.43 -23.23 7.41
CA HIS A 35 17.73 -24.59 6.96
C HIS A 35 16.41 -25.31 6.67
N LEU A 36 16.12 -25.57 5.40
CA LEU A 36 15.23 -26.66 4.99
C LEU A 36 15.94 -27.52 3.93
N PRO A 37 15.89 -28.86 4.03
CA PRO A 37 16.69 -29.73 3.19
C PRO A 37 15.89 -30.15 1.96
N PHE A 38 16.25 -29.64 0.78
CA PHE A 38 15.91 -30.32 -0.48
C PHE A 38 17.13 -30.34 -1.40
N HIS A 39 17.65 -31.55 -1.60
CA HIS A 39 18.70 -31.85 -2.58
C HIS A 39 18.17 -31.67 -4.01
N ARG A 40 18.77 -30.76 -4.79
CA ARG A 40 19.36 -31.08 -6.12
C ARG A 40 20.16 -29.91 -6.73
N THR A 41 21.46 -30.16 -6.83
CA THR A 41 22.40 -29.80 -7.93
C THR A 41 22.43 -28.36 -8.49
N THR A 42 23.31 -27.56 -7.89
CA THR A 42 24.36 -26.71 -8.51
C THR A 42 24.13 -26.09 -9.90
N ARG A 43 24.06 -24.75 -9.93
CA ARG A 43 24.82 -23.94 -10.89
C ARG A 43 25.30 -22.66 -10.21
N THR A 44 26.62 -22.52 -10.10
CA THR A 44 27.32 -21.40 -9.48
C THR A 44 27.40 -20.20 -10.44
N SER A 45 26.94 -19.03 -10.00
CA SER A 45 27.41 -17.73 -10.50
C SER A 45 27.62 -16.82 -9.29
N GLY A 46 28.88 -16.48 -9.04
CA GLY A 46 29.28 -15.72 -7.86
C GLY A 46 28.82 -14.26 -7.91
N THR A 47 28.27 -13.78 -6.80
CA THR A 47 28.06 -12.36 -6.53
C THR A 47 29.09 -11.91 -5.50
N GLY A 48 30.02 -11.07 -5.94
CA GLY A 48 30.93 -10.36 -5.05
C GLY A 48 30.17 -9.21 -4.39
N GLY A 49 29.69 -9.42 -3.16
CA GLY A 49 29.21 -8.34 -2.31
C GLY A 49 30.39 -7.58 -1.70
N THR A 50 30.57 -6.32 -2.07
CA THR A 50 31.47 -5.41 -1.34
C THR A 50 30.83 -5.03 -0.01
N SER A 51 31.34 -5.59 1.09
CA SER A 51 31.05 -5.10 2.43
C SER A 51 31.88 -3.85 2.71
N VAL A 52 31.24 -2.77 3.13
CA VAL A 52 31.94 -1.64 3.75
C VAL A 52 31.99 -1.96 5.24
N THR A 53 33.09 -2.57 5.69
CA THR A 53 33.38 -2.75 7.12
C THR A 53 34.30 -1.62 7.58
N SER A 54 33.84 -0.81 8.54
CA SER A 54 34.72 0.08 9.31
C SER A 54 35.13 -0.61 10.61
N GLY A 55 36.45 -0.68 10.83
CA GLY A 55 37.12 -1.63 11.70
C GLY A 55 36.83 -1.58 13.20
N SER A 56 37.05 -2.74 13.83
CA SER A 56 37.10 -2.94 15.27
C SER A 56 38.40 -2.37 15.86
N ALA A 57 38.29 -1.60 16.93
CA ALA A 57 39.35 -1.44 17.92
C ALA A 57 38.72 -1.59 19.31
N GLY A 58 39.21 -2.55 20.09
CA GLY A 58 38.78 -2.78 21.47
C GLY A 58 39.41 -1.80 22.45
N GLY A 59 38.77 -1.67 23.62
CA GLY A 59 39.45 -1.24 24.85
C GLY A 59 38.84 -0.09 25.63
N SER A 60 38.19 -0.46 26.74
CA SER A 60 38.03 0.28 28.01
C SER A 60 36.91 1.32 28.15
N ALA A 61 36.31 1.24 29.34
CA ALA A 61 35.12 1.94 29.79
C ALA A 61 35.30 3.46 29.90
N GLY A 62 34.38 4.20 29.31
CA GLY A 62 34.20 5.64 29.45
C GLY A 62 33.01 6.05 28.61
N GLY A 63 32.04 6.72 29.22
CA GLY A 63 30.72 6.99 28.64
C GLY A 63 30.79 7.55 27.21
N ASN A 64 30.07 6.93 26.29
CA ASN A 64 29.94 7.40 24.92
C ASN A 64 28.52 7.14 24.42
N SER A 65 27.92 8.17 23.85
CA SER A 65 26.69 8.12 23.08
C SER A 65 26.76 6.95 22.09
N GLN A 66 25.80 6.03 22.15
CA GLN A 66 25.65 4.97 21.15
C GLN A 66 25.33 5.61 19.80
N HIS A 67 26.35 5.94 19.02
CA HIS A 67 26.23 6.03 17.57
C HIS A 67 26.09 4.60 17.04
N GLY A 68 24.87 4.06 17.12
CA GLY A 68 24.51 2.82 16.43
C GLY A 68 24.37 3.10 14.94
N SER A 69 25.12 2.38 14.10
CA SER A 69 24.78 2.23 12.69
C SER A 69 23.49 1.40 12.57
N ARG A 70 22.64 1.73 11.60
CA ARG A 70 21.54 0.85 11.19
C ARG A 70 21.92 0.23 9.86
N ASP A 71 21.87 -1.09 9.80
CA ASP A 71 22.18 -1.80 8.58
C ASP A 71 21.05 -1.60 7.57
N LEU A 72 21.42 -1.07 6.40
CA LEU A 72 20.57 -0.96 5.22
C LEU A 72 21.29 -1.66 4.08
N PHE A 73 20.59 -2.60 3.45
CA PHE A 73 21.07 -3.27 2.26
C PHE A 73 20.53 -2.55 1.03
N LYS A 74 21.40 -2.39 0.02
CA LYS A 74 21.03 -1.93 -1.32
C LYS A 74 19.90 -2.81 -1.86
N GLY A 75 18.93 -2.19 -2.51
CA GLY A 75 17.88 -2.92 -3.22
C GLY A 75 18.47 -3.83 -4.30
N PRO A 76 17.83 -4.97 -4.61
CA PRO A 76 18.23 -5.77 -5.77
C PRO A 76 18.04 -4.97 -7.05
N ALA A 77 19.04 -5.07 -7.93
CA ALA A 77 19.07 -4.41 -9.23
C ALA A 77 18.82 -5.43 -10.35
N ASP A 78 18.45 -4.93 -11.53
CA ASP A 78 18.30 -5.69 -12.77
C ASP A 78 19.60 -6.36 -13.25
N GLY A 79 20.74 -5.99 -12.67
CA GLY A 79 22.06 -6.55 -12.96
C GLY A 79 22.64 -6.09 -14.30
N ASN A 80 22.02 -5.09 -14.93
CA ASN A 80 22.45 -4.58 -16.23
C ASN A 80 23.74 -3.76 -16.15
N ALA A 81 24.09 -3.22 -14.98
CA ALA A 81 25.29 -2.40 -14.89
C ALA A 81 26.57 -3.17 -15.20
N GLN A 82 26.67 -4.50 -15.02
CA GLN A 82 27.82 -5.38 -15.38
C GLN A 82 29.27 -4.77 -15.31
N GLY A 83 29.52 -3.76 -14.47
CA GLY A 83 30.79 -3.01 -14.42
C GLY A 83 30.94 -1.86 -15.45
N ASP A 84 29.92 -1.56 -16.25
CA ASP A 84 29.80 -0.39 -17.11
C ASP A 84 29.34 0.85 -16.32
N THR A 85 30.08 1.96 -16.47
CA THR A 85 29.80 3.24 -15.82
C THR A 85 28.75 4.08 -16.56
N LEU A 86 28.33 3.66 -17.76
CA LEU A 86 27.39 4.41 -18.61
C LEU A 86 25.93 3.95 -18.49
N VAL A 87 25.70 2.74 -17.95
CA VAL A 87 24.36 2.22 -17.69
C VAL A 87 24.18 2.07 -16.18
N PRO A 88 23.42 2.95 -15.52
CA PRO A 88 23.16 2.81 -14.09
C PRO A 88 22.32 1.55 -13.82
N ASP A 89 22.58 0.90 -12.69
CA ASP A 89 21.71 -0.16 -12.15
C ASP A 89 20.29 0.38 -11.97
N SER A 90 19.28 -0.37 -12.43
CA SER A 90 17.87 -0.07 -12.14
C SER A 90 17.31 -1.03 -11.09
N PRO A 91 16.45 -0.57 -10.16
CA PRO A 91 15.83 -1.46 -9.19
C PRO A 91 14.94 -2.49 -9.88
N ALA A 92 15.00 -3.74 -9.44
CA ALA A 92 14.15 -4.80 -9.96
C ALA A 92 12.73 -4.72 -9.38
N ASN A 93 11.72 -4.79 -10.23
CA ASN A 93 10.34 -5.06 -9.81
C ASN A 93 10.10 -6.57 -9.75
N PHE A 94 9.63 -7.04 -8.60
CA PHE A 94 9.38 -8.45 -8.32
C PHE A 94 7.91 -8.86 -8.38
N ALA A 95 7.04 -7.87 -8.53
CA ALA A 95 5.62 -7.98 -8.80
C ALA A 95 5.39 -7.76 -10.30
N THR A 96 4.21 -8.13 -10.80
CA THR A 96 3.82 -7.67 -12.14
C THR A 96 3.55 -6.16 -12.06
N SER A 97 3.77 -5.43 -13.15
CA SER A 97 3.42 -4.01 -13.17
C SER A 97 1.92 -3.78 -13.25
N PHE A 98 1.16 -4.76 -13.73
CA PHE A 98 -0.27 -4.62 -13.99
C PHE A 98 -1.10 -4.61 -12.70
N LEU A 99 -2.28 -3.98 -12.78
CA LEU A 99 -3.28 -4.05 -11.71
C LEU A 99 -4.06 -5.38 -11.81
N ASP A 100 -3.40 -6.49 -11.53
CA ASP A 100 -3.88 -7.86 -11.80
C ASP A 100 -4.00 -8.76 -10.57
N LEU A 101 -3.96 -8.15 -9.37
CA LEU A 101 -4.05 -8.82 -8.07
C LEU A 101 -2.98 -9.91 -7.88
N ASP A 102 -1.77 -9.73 -8.42
CA ASP A 102 -0.63 -10.62 -8.20
C ASP A 102 -0.31 -10.85 -6.71
N MET A 103 -0.55 -9.88 -5.83
CA MET A 103 -0.49 -10.01 -4.37
C MET A 103 -1.39 -11.12 -3.80
N MET A 104 -2.38 -11.59 -4.56
CA MET A 104 -3.29 -12.68 -4.20
C MET A 104 -3.07 -13.95 -5.02
N TYR A 105 -2.75 -13.80 -6.32
CA TYR A 105 -2.63 -14.92 -7.25
C TYR A 105 -1.19 -15.40 -7.48
N GLY A 106 -0.20 -14.55 -7.22
CA GLY A 106 1.21 -14.79 -7.47
C GLY A 106 1.57 -14.98 -8.95
N PRO A 107 2.86 -15.23 -9.23
CA PRO A 107 3.96 -15.21 -8.29
C PRO A 107 4.44 -13.79 -7.97
N VAL A 108 4.72 -13.53 -6.70
CA VAL A 108 5.55 -12.41 -6.23
C VAL A 108 6.83 -13.03 -5.67
N HIS A 109 7.99 -12.38 -5.81
CA HIS A 109 9.29 -12.95 -5.40
C HIS A 109 9.29 -13.57 -4.00
N ASP A 110 9.92 -14.75 -3.86
CA ASP A 110 9.92 -15.62 -2.66
C ASP A 110 8.54 -16.10 -2.16
N GLY A 111 7.46 -15.78 -2.89
CA GLY A 111 6.10 -16.23 -2.61
C GLY A 111 5.79 -17.62 -3.16
N PRO A 112 4.69 -18.24 -2.69
CA PRO A 112 4.19 -19.49 -3.25
C PRO A 112 3.77 -19.34 -4.72
N LEU A 113 3.78 -20.45 -5.46
CA LEU A 113 3.24 -20.46 -6.81
C LEU A 113 1.72 -20.38 -6.77
N GLN A 114 1.11 -19.90 -7.87
CA GLN A 114 -0.35 -19.87 -8.00
C GLN A 114 -1.00 -21.25 -7.74
N SER A 115 -0.33 -22.33 -8.15
CA SER A 115 -0.79 -23.70 -7.90
C SER A 115 -0.90 -24.05 -6.41
N ASP A 116 -0.03 -23.48 -5.57
CA ASP A 116 0.01 -23.76 -4.13
C ASP A 116 -1.11 -23.02 -3.39
N LEU A 117 -1.69 -22.01 -4.04
CA LEU A 117 -2.78 -21.18 -3.50
C LEU A 117 -4.17 -21.68 -3.90
N ARG A 118 -4.26 -22.68 -4.79
CA ARG A 118 -5.50 -23.22 -5.35
C ARG A 118 -5.92 -24.51 -4.66
N SER A 119 -7.23 -24.71 -4.49
CA SER A 119 -7.78 -25.96 -3.95
C SER A 119 -7.74 -27.11 -4.97
N GLY A 120 -7.66 -26.78 -6.26
CA GLY A 120 -7.84 -27.72 -7.37
C GLY A 120 -9.27 -28.25 -7.49
N VAL A 121 -10.23 -27.65 -6.78
CA VAL A 121 -11.64 -28.04 -6.80
C VAL A 121 -12.53 -26.79 -6.91
N GLY A 122 -13.36 -26.76 -7.95
CA GLY A 122 -14.38 -25.74 -8.16
C GLY A 122 -13.84 -24.37 -8.55
N GLY A 123 -12.59 -24.28 -9.00
CA GLY A 123 -11.93 -23.05 -9.38
C GLY A 123 -11.60 -22.14 -8.20
N ARG A 124 -11.48 -22.70 -6.98
CA ARG A 124 -11.33 -21.93 -5.74
C ARG A 124 -9.87 -21.75 -5.29
N LEU A 125 -9.63 -20.66 -4.57
CA LEU A 125 -8.46 -20.46 -3.72
C LEU A 125 -8.64 -21.20 -2.39
N VAL A 126 -7.53 -21.73 -1.83
CA VAL A 126 -7.55 -22.49 -0.58
C VAL A 126 -7.90 -21.58 0.61
N MET A 127 -8.81 -22.05 1.45
CA MET A 127 -9.18 -21.44 2.73
C MET A 127 -9.27 -22.54 3.79
N ASP A 128 -8.94 -22.21 5.04
CA ASP A 128 -9.17 -23.07 6.18
C ASP A 128 -10.68 -23.23 6.41
N SER A 129 -11.17 -24.45 6.53
CA SER A 129 -12.60 -24.73 6.61
C SER A 129 -13.27 -24.29 7.91
N THR A 130 -12.48 -23.97 8.94
CA THR A 130 -12.99 -23.59 10.26
C THR A 130 -13.02 -22.08 10.43
N THR A 131 -11.94 -21.42 10.01
CA THR A 131 -11.74 -19.98 10.19
C THR A 131 -12.13 -19.17 8.96
N ASP A 132 -12.22 -19.82 7.79
CA ASP A 132 -12.42 -19.18 6.49
C ASP A 132 -11.41 -18.04 6.25
N LEU A 133 -10.15 -18.32 6.60
CA LEU A 133 -8.95 -17.54 6.33
C LEU A 133 -7.95 -18.36 5.48
N PRO A 134 -6.91 -17.74 4.91
CA PRO A 134 -5.80 -18.50 4.31
C PRO A 134 -5.21 -19.54 5.28
N LEU A 135 -4.67 -20.64 4.76
CA LEU A 135 -4.00 -21.64 5.61
C LEU A 135 -2.77 -21.04 6.29
N LYS A 136 -2.38 -21.61 7.43
CA LYS A 136 -1.11 -21.31 8.10
C LYS A 136 -0.03 -22.31 7.68
N ASP A 137 1.20 -21.84 7.48
CA ASP A 137 2.37 -22.67 7.20
C ASP A 137 2.89 -23.39 8.46
N ALA A 138 3.99 -24.12 8.34
CA ALA A 138 4.61 -24.84 9.46
C ALA A 138 5.12 -23.91 10.59
N ASN A 139 5.29 -22.61 10.31
CA ASN A 139 5.69 -21.60 11.29
C ASN A 139 4.49 -20.89 11.92
N GLY A 140 3.26 -21.26 11.54
CA GLY A 140 2.03 -20.62 11.99
C GLY A 140 1.71 -19.30 11.28
N LEU A 141 2.37 -18.99 10.17
CA LEU A 141 2.15 -17.77 9.39
C LEU A 141 1.11 -18.01 8.30
N PHE A 142 0.24 -17.04 8.05
CA PHE A 142 -0.73 -17.16 6.96
C PHE A 142 -0.03 -17.25 5.59
N VAL A 143 -0.49 -18.16 4.73
CA VAL A 143 0.04 -18.36 3.38
C VAL A 143 -0.63 -17.36 2.43
N THR A 144 0.14 -16.38 1.98
CA THR A 144 -0.26 -15.32 1.05
C THR A 144 0.69 -15.30 -0.15
N ALA A 145 0.22 -14.86 -1.33
CA ALA A 145 1.08 -14.78 -2.52
C ALA A 145 2.20 -13.75 -2.34
N ASP A 146 1.86 -12.57 -1.81
CA ASP A 146 2.83 -11.61 -1.31
C ASP A 146 2.91 -11.72 0.23
N PRO A 147 4.04 -12.15 0.81
CA PRO A 147 4.24 -12.17 2.26
C PRO A 147 4.08 -10.79 2.93
N GLN A 148 4.28 -9.69 2.19
CA GLN A 148 4.12 -8.33 2.70
C GLN A 148 2.66 -7.98 3.04
N SER A 149 1.69 -8.72 2.49
CA SER A 149 0.28 -8.60 2.89
C SER A 149 0.04 -8.82 4.38
N ARG A 150 0.97 -9.48 5.08
CA ARG A 150 0.92 -9.70 6.54
C ARG A 150 1.63 -8.63 7.36
N MET A 151 2.22 -7.60 6.73
CA MET A 151 2.91 -6.54 7.48
C MET A 151 1.96 -5.73 8.35
N THR A 152 0.72 -5.52 7.92
CA THR A 152 -0.32 -4.91 8.73
C THR A 152 -1.58 -5.76 8.71
N PRO A 153 -2.31 -5.87 9.84
CA PRO A 153 -3.57 -6.62 9.86
C PRO A 153 -4.62 -6.08 8.88
N GLY A 154 -4.59 -4.77 8.60
CA GLY A 154 -5.48 -4.13 7.63
C GLY A 154 -5.25 -4.62 6.21
N PHE A 155 -3.99 -4.67 5.76
CA PHE A 155 -3.66 -5.19 4.43
C PHE A 155 -4.05 -6.67 4.31
N PHE A 156 -3.75 -7.48 5.32
CA PHE A 156 -4.15 -8.88 5.35
C PHE A 156 -5.67 -9.06 5.25
N ALA A 157 -6.44 -8.30 6.06
CA ALA A 157 -7.90 -8.37 6.05
C ALA A 157 -8.50 -8.08 4.66
N LEU A 158 -7.92 -7.13 3.91
CA LEU A 158 -8.37 -6.82 2.55
C LEU A 158 -7.98 -7.91 1.54
N ASN A 159 -6.80 -8.53 1.70
CA ASN A 159 -6.43 -9.69 0.90
C ASN A 159 -7.43 -10.85 1.11
N VAL A 160 -7.88 -11.06 2.36
CA VAL A 160 -8.94 -12.03 2.69
C VAL A 160 -10.26 -11.70 1.99
N VAL A 161 -10.68 -10.42 1.99
CA VAL A 161 -11.90 -9.97 1.28
C VAL A 161 -11.83 -10.33 -0.21
N TRP A 162 -10.72 -10.01 -0.88
CA TRP A 162 -10.54 -10.34 -2.31
C TRP A 162 -10.49 -11.84 -2.57
N ARG A 163 -9.89 -12.63 -1.68
CA ARG A 163 -9.86 -14.09 -1.80
C ARG A 163 -11.24 -14.71 -1.65
N LYS A 164 -12.04 -14.23 -0.68
CA LYS A 164 -13.43 -14.66 -0.52
C LYS A 164 -14.28 -14.25 -1.73
N TYR A 165 -14.08 -13.05 -2.27
CA TYR A 165 -14.76 -12.59 -3.47
C TYR A 165 -14.45 -13.47 -4.69
N HIS A 166 -13.19 -13.85 -4.90
CA HIS A 166 -12.82 -14.81 -5.94
C HIS A 166 -13.58 -16.13 -5.79
N ASN A 167 -13.61 -16.71 -4.57
CA ASN A 167 -14.30 -17.96 -4.33
C ASN A 167 -15.82 -17.86 -4.56
N LEU A 168 -16.42 -16.71 -4.23
CA LEU A 168 -17.82 -16.42 -4.52
C LEU A 168 -18.10 -16.36 -6.04
N ARG A 169 -17.16 -15.80 -6.82
CA ARG A 169 -17.24 -15.82 -8.30
C ARG A 169 -17.07 -17.21 -8.88
N ALA A 170 -16.12 -17.98 -8.37
CA ALA A 170 -15.94 -19.37 -8.79
C ALA A 170 -17.21 -20.22 -8.55
N ASP A 171 -17.88 -20.05 -7.41
CA ASP A 171 -19.13 -20.77 -7.12
C ASP A 171 -20.29 -20.36 -8.03
N ALA A 172 -20.47 -19.06 -8.30
CA ALA A 172 -21.51 -18.60 -9.22
C ALA A 172 -21.26 -19.06 -10.66
N LEU A 173 -20.00 -19.07 -11.11
CA LEU A 173 -19.62 -19.60 -12.42
C LEU A 173 -19.88 -21.10 -12.50
N ARG A 174 -19.61 -21.85 -11.44
CA ARG A 174 -19.89 -23.29 -11.36
C ARG A 174 -21.38 -23.60 -11.43
N GLU A 175 -22.22 -22.78 -10.79
CA GLU A 175 -23.69 -22.91 -10.89
C GLU A 175 -24.18 -22.58 -12.30
N ARG A 176 -23.68 -21.50 -12.89
CA ARG A 176 -24.10 -21.02 -14.23
C ARG A 176 -23.58 -21.91 -15.36
N TYR A 177 -22.38 -22.47 -15.22
CA TYR A 177 -21.69 -23.29 -16.22
C TYR A 177 -21.21 -24.63 -15.63
N PRO A 178 -22.10 -25.58 -15.34
CA PRO A 178 -21.77 -26.82 -14.61
C PRO A 178 -20.76 -27.76 -15.31
N THR A 179 -20.48 -27.54 -16.60
CA THR A 179 -19.55 -28.36 -17.38
C THR A 179 -18.13 -27.81 -17.42
N MET A 180 -17.87 -26.60 -16.89
CA MET A 180 -16.53 -26.04 -16.84
C MET A 180 -15.63 -26.84 -15.90
N THR A 181 -14.38 -27.02 -16.33
CA THR A 181 -13.31 -27.62 -15.52
C THR A 181 -12.86 -26.69 -14.38
N ASP A 182 -12.11 -27.23 -13.41
CA ASP A 182 -11.50 -26.40 -12.34
C ASP A 182 -10.68 -25.24 -12.90
N GLU A 183 -9.89 -25.50 -13.96
CA GLU A 183 -9.05 -24.49 -14.59
C GLU A 183 -9.88 -23.39 -15.25
N GLU A 184 -10.92 -23.76 -16.00
CA GLU A 184 -11.80 -22.78 -16.64
C GLU A 184 -12.53 -21.94 -15.58
N LEU A 185 -13.04 -22.55 -14.50
CA LEU A 185 -13.68 -21.83 -13.40
C LEU A 185 -12.70 -20.86 -12.73
N PHE A 186 -11.48 -21.31 -12.43
CA PHE A 186 -10.46 -20.49 -11.77
C PHE A 186 -10.08 -19.27 -12.62
N GLN A 187 -9.77 -19.46 -13.91
CA GLN A 187 -9.35 -18.35 -14.78
C GLN A 187 -10.49 -17.37 -15.02
N ASN A 188 -11.74 -17.84 -15.19
CA ASN A 188 -12.89 -16.94 -15.33
C ASN A 188 -13.16 -16.17 -14.03
N ALA A 189 -13.14 -16.82 -12.87
CA ALA A 189 -13.29 -16.15 -11.57
C ALA A 189 -12.17 -15.14 -11.31
N ARG A 190 -10.93 -15.47 -11.70
CA ARG A 190 -9.78 -14.56 -11.65
C ARG A 190 -10.00 -13.33 -12.53
N MET A 191 -10.43 -13.52 -13.78
CA MET A 191 -10.71 -12.42 -14.70
C MET A 191 -11.82 -11.49 -14.17
N GLU A 192 -12.94 -12.04 -13.69
CA GLU A 192 -14.03 -11.23 -13.11
C GLU A 192 -13.56 -10.46 -11.86
N THR A 193 -12.78 -11.11 -11.00
CA THR A 193 -12.25 -10.47 -9.78
C THR A 193 -11.27 -9.34 -10.09
N ILE A 194 -10.36 -9.55 -11.05
CA ILE A 194 -9.43 -8.52 -11.50
C ILE A 194 -10.19 -7.34 -12.15
N ALA A 195 -11.22 -7.63 -12.94
CA ALA A 195 -12.01 -6.60 -13.59
C ALA A 195 -12.73 -5.70 -12.56
N ALA A 196 -13.33 -6.30 -11.52
CA ALA A 196 -13.92 -5.54 -10.41
C ALA A 196 -12.87 -4.70 -9.65
N TYR A 197 -11.68 -5.25 -9.42
CA TYR A 197 -10.57 -4.54 -8.80
C TYR A 197 -10.11 -3.32 -9.62
N GLN A 198 -9.84 -3.51 -10.92
CA GLN A 198 -9.43 -2.43 -11.82
C GLN A 198 -10.49 -1.32 -11.89
N HIS A 199 -11.77 -1.68 -11.96
CA HIS A 199 -12.88 -0.74 -11.94
C HIS A 199 -12.91 0.08 -10.64
N ILE A 200 -12.79 -0.55 -9.48
CA ILE A 200 -12.73 0.16 -8.17
C ILE A 200 -11.51 1.10 -8.12
N VAL A 201 -10.37 0.67 -8.65
CA VAL A 201 -9.16 1.49 -8.69
C VAL A 201 -9.38 2.74 -9.57
N GLU A 202 -9.87 2.57 -10.79
CA GLU A 202 -10.06 3.67 -11.75
C GLU A 202 -11.19 4.63 -11.37
N GLU A 203 -12.34 4.10 -10.97
CA GLU A 203 -13.55 4.90 -10.80
C GLU A 203 -13.72 5.42 -9.36
N THR A 204 -12.96 4.89 -8.39
CA THR A 204 -13.09 5.30 -6.97
C THR A 204 -11.77 5.72 -6.36
N TYR A 205 -10.77 4.83 -6.31
CA TYR A 205 -9.54 5.13 -5.58
C TYR A 205 -8.73 6.26 -6.23
N VAL A 206 -8.46 6.18 -7.54
CA VAL A 206 -7.67 7.18 -8.26
C VAL A 206 -8.30 8.58 -8.17
N PRO A 207 -9.61 8.77 -8.46
CA PRO A 207 -10.27 10.06 -8.27
C PRO A 207 -10.20 10.58 -6.84
N THR A 208 -10.28 9.69 -5.84
CA THR A 208 -10.23 10.07 -4.43
C THR A 208 -8.86 10.65 -4.05
N ILE A 209 -7.77 10.06 -4.56
CA ILE A 209 -6.41 10.51 -4.20
C ILE A 209 -5.91 11.66 -5.10
N LEU A 210 -6.37 11.74 -6.35
CA LEU A 210 -6.00 12.83 -7.26
C LEU A 210 -6.93 14.04 -7.16
N GLY A 211 -8.10 13.89 -6.55
CA GLY A 211 -9.14 14.92 -6.51
C GLY A 211 -9.89 15.12 -7.84
N GLU A 212 -9.54 14.33 -8.87
CA GLU A 212 -10.13 14.31 -10.20
C GLU A 212 -9.91 12.94 -10.87
N PRO A 213 -10.79 12.50 -11.78
CA PRO A 213 -10.57 11.28 -12.55
C PRO A 213 -9.39 11.43 -13.54
N LEU A 214 -8.90 10.30 -14.03
CA LEU A 214 -8.00 10.30 -15.20
C LEU A 214 -8.73 10.79 -16.45
N ASP A 215 -7.96 11.17 -17.47
CA ASP A 215 -8.51 11.49 -18.78
C ASP A 215 -9.28 10.29 -19.35
N PRO A 216 -10.33 10.49 -20.17
CA PRO A 216 -11.15 9.39 -20.69
C PRO A 216 -10.32 8.30 -21.37
N TYR A 217 -10.69 7.04 -21.15
CA TYR A 217 -10.01 5.91 -21.77
C TYR A 217 -10.29 5.86 -23.27
N GLU A 218 -9.24 5.93 -24.09
CA GLU A 218 -9.34 5.90 -25.57
C GLU A 218 -9.13 4.51 -26.17
N GLY A 219 -8.84 3.51 -25.34
CA GLY A 219 -8.56 2.13 -25.74
C GLY A 219 -7.13 1.72 -25.42
N TYR A 220 -6.83 0.44 -25.63
CA TYR A 220 -5.47 -0.09 -25.44
C TYR A 220 -4.52 0.45 -26.50
N ASP A 221 -3.35 0.92 -26.05
CA ASP A 221 -2.24 1.38 -26.88
C ASP A 221 -0.99 0.52 -26.60
N ASP A 222 -0.53 -0.22 -27.62
CA ASP A 222 0.63 -1.10 -27.50
C ASP A 222 1.98 -0.35 -27.54
N SER A 223 1.96 0.96 -27.79
CA SER A 223 3.13 1.83 -27.73
C SER A 223 3.39 2.42 -26.34
N VAL A 224 2.43 2.31 -25.41
CA VAL A 224 2.56 2.75 -24.02
C VAL A 224 3.34 1.71 -23.21
N ASP A 225 4.35 2.16 -22.45
CA ASP A 225 5.06 1.31 -21.49
C ASP A 225 4.35 1.33 -20.11
N PRO A 226 3.70 0.22 -19.71
CA PRO A 226 2.99 0.13 -18.43
C PRO A 226 3.94 -0.16 -17.26
N SER A 227 5.25 -0.26 -17.47
CA SER A 227 6.21 -0.55 -16.40
C SER A 227 6.08 0.46 -15.26
N VAL A 228 6.25 -0.04 -14.03
CA VAL A 228 6.25 0.80 -12.83
C VAL A 228 7.50 1.67 -12.82
N ASP A 229 7.30 2.98 -12.85
CA ASP A 229 8.37 3.97 -12.81
C ASP A 229 9.06 4.00 -11.43
N VAL A 230 10.37 4.24 -11.45
CA VAL A 230 11.20 4.26 -10.23
C VAL A 230 10.83 5.45 -9.35
N PHE A 231 10.55 6.61 -9.94
CA PHE A 231 10.13 7.80 -9.18
C PHE A 231 8.74 7.58 -8.57
N PHE A 232 7.79 7.02 -9.31
CA PHE A 232 6.49 6.63 -8.79
C PHE A 232 6.63 5.68 -7.57
N SER A 233 7.32 4.55 -7.73
CA SER A 233 7.43 3.52 -6.68
C SER A 233 8.28 3.94 -5.47
N THR A 234 9.29 4.79 -5.68
CA THR A 234 10.26 5.15 -4.64
C THR A 234 9.93 6.48 -3.95
N CYS A 235 9.21 7.38 -4.62
CA CYS A 235 8.85 8.70 -4.10
C CYS A 235 7.34 8.86 -3.95
N SER A 236 6.60 8.94 -5.06
CA SER A 236 5.21 9.41 -5.04
C SER A 236 4.26 8.42 -4.39
N PHE A 237 4.30 7.14 -4.76
CA PHE A 237 3.42 6.11 -4.19
C PHE A 237 3.79 5.69 -2.76
N ARG A 238 4.83 6.31 -2.18
CA ARG A 238 5.13 6.22 -0.74
C ARG A 238 4.34 7.23 0.10
N TYR A 239 3.52 8.08 -0.53
CA TYR A 239 2.64 9.03 0.17
C TYR A 239 1.81 8.35 1.27
N GLY A 240 1.37 7.10 1.03
CA GLY A 240 0.57 6.32 1.97
C GLY A 240 1.22 6.18 3.35
N HIS A 241 2.56 6.18 3.45
CA HIS A 241 3.26 6.14 4.75
C HIS A 241 2.99 7.36 5.62
N SER A 242 2.78 8.54 5.03
CA SER A 242 2.43 9.76 5.77
C SER A 242 0.98 9.70 6.24
N GLY A 243 0.09 9.15 5.42
CA GLY A 243 -1.34 9.00 5.73
C GLY A 243 -1.69 7.93 6.77
N LEU A 244 -0.71 7.14 7.25
CA LEU A 244 -0.96 6.07 8.23
C LEU A 244 -1.30 6.62 9.62
N SER A 245 -2.30 6.01 10.26
CA SER A 245 -2.58 6.24 11.68
C SER A 245 -1.62 5.44 12.58
N GLY A 246 -1.31 5.98 13.76
CA GLY A 246 -0.58 5.26 14.80
C GLY A 246 -1.44 4.20 15.51
N LEU A 247 -2.69 4.03 15.09
CA LEU A 247 -3.69 3.16 15.71
C LEU A 247 -4.26 2.18 14.67
N VAL A 248 -4.50 0.95 15.10
CA VAL A 248 -5.33 -0.05 14.43
C VAL A 248 -6.62 -0.15 15.22
N ARG A 249 -7.72 0.34 14.64
CA ARG A 249 -9.04 0.33 15.28
C ARG A 249 -9.68 -1.05 15.17
N LEU A 250 -10.26 -1.52 16.27
CA LEU A 250 -10.96 -2.79 16.40
C LEU A 250 -12.39 -2.52 16.85
N LEU A 251 -13.33 -2.50 15.92
CA LEU A 251 -14.70 -2.13 16.24
C LEU A 251 -15.57 -3.39 16.40
N GLY A 252 -16.76 -3.26 16.98
CA GLY A 252 -17.84 -4.25 16.93
C GLY A 252 -18.87 -3.96 15.81
N PRO A 253 -19.87 -4.84 15.61
CA PRO A 253 -20.89 -4.69 14.56
C PRO A 253 -21.68 -3.36 14.61
N ASP A 254 -21.73 -2.72 15.77
CA ASP A 254 -22.37 -1.42 16.00
C ASP A 254 -21.40 -0.23 15.83
N PHE A 255 -20.17 -0.47 15.38
CA PHE A 255 -19.04 0.46 15.36
C PHE A 255 -18.58 0.94 16.75
N ALA A 256 -19.01 0.27 17.83
CA ALA A 256 -18.46 0.53 19.16
C ALA A 256 -17.04 -0.06 19.29
N PRO A 257 -16.13 0.62 20.01
CA PRO A 257 -14.82 0.06 20.36
C PRO A 257 -14.94 -1.31 21.05
N MET A 258 -14.19 -2.30 20.59
CA MET A 258 -14.03 -3.56 21.31
C MET A 258 -13.15 -3.38 22.56
N ALA A 259 -13.16 -4.35 23.48
CA ALA A 259 -12.36 -4.29 24.71
C ALA A 259 -10.84 -4.13 24.48
N ARG A 260 -10.34 -4.51 23.30
CA ARG A 260 -8.92 -4.39 22.91
C ARG A 260 -8.65 -3.22 21.96
N ASP A 261 -9.63 -2.35 21.70
CA ASP A 261 -9.49 -1.14 20.87
C ASP A 261 -8.88 0.03 21.66
N PRO A 262 -8.01 0.85 21.04
CA PRO A 262 -7.24 0.58 19.83
C PRO A 262 -5.95 -0.20 20.12
N ILE A 263 -5.40 -0.86 19.11
CA ILE A 263 -4.03 -1.39 19.15
C ILE A 263 -3.09 -0.35 18.57
N LEU A 264 -1.97 -0.06 19.23
CA LEU A 264 -0.92 0.78 18.65
C LEU A 264 -0.32 0.11 17.40
N LEU A 265 -0.07 0.85 16.33
CA LEU A 265 0.50 0.30 15.09
C LEU A 265 1.84 -0.41 15.34
N ARG A 266 2.70 0.12 16.23
CA ARG A 266 3.95 -0.54 16.65
C ARG A 266 3.74 -1.95 17.24
N ASN A 267 2.56 -2.22 17.78
CA ASN A 267 2.16 -3.50 18.36
C ASN A 267 1.48 -4.45 17.36
N ALA A 268 1.04 -3.94 16.22
CA ALA A 268 0.36 -4.69 15.16
C ALA A 268 1.26 -4.95 13.94
N PHE A 269 2.27 -4.11 13.69
CA PHE A 269 3.17 -4.23 12.54
C PHE A 269 3.98 -5.53 12.59
N ASN A 270 3.98 -6.29 11.50
CA ASN A 270 4.53 -7.66 11.38
C ASN A 270 4.01 -8.63 12.46
N ARG A 271 2.81 -8.40 12.99
CA ARG A 271 2.18 -9.22 14.04
C ARG A 271 0.74 -9.59 13.69
N THR A 272 0.44 -9.74 12.40
CA THR A 272 -0.90 -10.05 11.90
C THR A 272 -1.47 -11.33 12.51
N GLU A 273 -0.67 -12.39 12.60
CA GLU A 273 -1.08 -13.67 13.20
C GLU A 273 -1.48 -13.51 14.66
N HIS A 274 -0.75 -12.69 15.41
CA HIS A 274 -1.09 -12.37 16.81
C HIS A 274 -2.39 -11.58 16.91
N VAL A 275 -2.57 -10.56 16.05
CA VAL A 275 -3.80 -9.76 16.01
C VAL A 275 -5.00 -10.62 15.63
N MET A 276 -4.85 -11.57 14.70
CA MET A 276 -5.91 -12.50 14.33
C MET A 276 -6.26 -13.47 15.46
N SER A 277 -5.26 -13.99 16.16
CA SER A 277 -5.48 -14.86 17.32
C SER A 277 -6.28 -14.18 18.44
N ILE A 278 -6.12 -12.88 18.68
CA ILE A 278 -6.88 -12.16 19.73
C ILE A 278 -8.28 -11.72 19.28
N LEU A 279 -8.57 -11.86 17.98
CA LEU A 279 -9.85 -11.58 17.35
C LEU A 279 -10.60 -12.87 16.99
N ASP A 280 -10.16 -14.02 17.51
CA ASP A 280 -10.73 -15.33 17.19
C ASP A 280 -10.80 -15.57 15.66
N ASP A 281 -9.74 -15.15 14.96
CA ASP A 281 -9.58 -15.24 13.50
C ASP A 281 -10.67 -14.49 12.68
N ARG A 282 -11.27 -13.43 13.27
CA ARG A 282 -12.25 -12.54 12.60
C ARG A 282 -11.59 -11.29 12.00
N VAL A 283 -11.84 -11.01 10.71
CA VAL A 283 -11.30 -9.83 9.99
C VAL A 283 -12.22 -8.61 10.04
N GLU A 284 -13.52 -8.82 10.30
CA GLU A 284 -14.57 -7.80 10.32
C GLU A 284 -14.27 -6.64 11.28
N PRO A 285 -13.74 -6.86 12.51
CA PRO A 285 -13.35 -5.77 13.40
C PRO A 285 -12.32 -4.81 12.80
N ILE A 286 -11.37 -5.35 12.04
CA ILE A 286 -10.31 -4.57 11.38
C ILE A 286 -10.89 -3.82 10.18
N ILE A 287 -11.69 -4.49 9.34
CA ILE A 287 -12.33 -3.88 8.17
C ILE A 287 -13.21 -2.69 8.57
N ARG A 288 -14.02 -2.84 9.63
CA ARG A 288 -14.81 -1.73 10.19
C ARG A 288 -13.93 -0.61 10.74
N GLY A 289 -12.80 -0.95 11.36
CA GLY A 289 -11.82 0.02 11.83
C GLY A 289 -11.18 0.84 10.70
N LEU A 290 -10.80 0.18 9.60
CA LEU A 290 -10.31 0.83 8.38
C LEU A 290 -11.35 1.77 7.80
N ALA A 291 -12.62 1.38 7.78
CA ALA A 291 -13.72 2.19 7.28
C ALA A 291 -14.19 3.30 8.26
N TYR A 292 -13.61 3.40 9.45
CA TYR A 292 -14.02 4.37 10.47
C TYR A 292 -12.95 5.44 10.72
N GLU A 293 -11.67 5.07 10.72
CA GLU A 293 -10.57 5.99 11.02
C GLU A 293 -10.15 6.76 9.75
N PRO A 294 -10.27 8.09 9.73
CA PRO A 294 -9.75 8.88 8.61
C PRO A 294 -8.23 8.78 8.49
N SER A 295 -7.72 8.82 7.26
CA SER A 295 -6.28 8.91 7.02
C SER A 295 -5.70 10.18 7.64
N LYS A 296 -4.42 10.14 8.00
CA LYS A 296 -3.69 11.37 8.32
C LYS A 296 -3.48 12.17 7.04
N ASN A 297 -3.19 13.46 7.21
CA ASN A 297 -2.82 14.31 6.09
C ASN A 297 -1.52 13.80 5.48
N ILE A 298 -1.39 13.96 4.16
CA ILE A 298 -0.16 13.61 3.46
C ILE A 298 0.77 14.81 3.53
N ASP A 299 1.65 14.80 4.52
CA ASP A 299 2.61 15.87 4.74
C ASP A 299 3.93 15.35 5.35
N ALA A 300 4.84 16.24 5.73
CA ALA A 300 6.10 15.88 6.36
C ALA A 300 5.98 15.47 7.84
N SER A 301 4.77 15.42 8.42
CA SER A 301 4.49 15.07 9.81
C SER A 301 4.03 13.61 9.97
N PHE A 302 5.00 12.72 10.15
CA PHE A 302 4.74 11.30 10.37
C PHE A 302 4.39 10.99 11.82
N VAL A 303 3.42 10.11 12.03
CA VAL A 303 3.18 9.52 13.36
C VAL A 303 4.42 8.73 13.83
N GLU A 304 4.69 8.78 15.13
CA GLU A 304 5.89 8.19 15.72
C GLU A 304 6.02 6.69 15.44
N ASP A 305 4.90 5.96 15.49
CA ASP A 305 4.83 4.52 15.20
C ASP A 305 5.40 4.21 13.81
N VAL A 306 5.04 5.01 12.80
CA VAL A 306 5.56 4.84 11.43
C VAL A 306 7.02 5.29 11.35
N SER A 307 7.34 6.47 11.89
CA SER A 307 8.67 7.08 11.75
C SER A 307 9.77 6.30 12.49
N LEU A 308 9.46 5.69 13.64
CA LEU A 308 10.47 5.07 14.52
C LEU A 308 10.28 3.57 14.71
N PHE A 309 9.04 3.07 14.76
CA PHE A 309 8.77 1.71 15.23
C PHE A 309 8.46 0.71 14.11
N THR A 310 8.01 1.15 12.94
CA THR A 310 7.86 0.31 11.73
C THR A 310 9.17 0.17 10.94
N GLY A 311 10.29 0.03 11.64
CA GLY A 311 11.61 -0.13 11.01
C GLY A 311 12.17 1.15 10.38
N THR A 312 11.78 2.31 10.91
CA THR A 312 12.29 3.64 10.53
C THR A 312 12.01 4.05 9.09
N MET A 313 10.72 3.96 8.73
CA MET A 313 10.23 4.10 7.36
C MET A 313 10.64 5.43 6.71
N THR A 314 10.57 6.54 7.45
CA THR A 314 10.91 7.88 6.96
C THR A 314 12.37 7.97 6.50
N PHE A 315 13.30 7.47 7.31
CA PHE A 315 14.71 7.36 6.96
C PHE A 315 14.94 6.42 5.77
N LYS A 316 14.28 5.25 5.77
CA LYS A 316 14.39 4.28 4.68
C LYS A 316 13.91 4.83 3.34
N ASN A 317 12.84 5.63 3.32
CA ASN A 317 12.33 6.23 2.09
C ASN A 317 13.34 7.20 1.47
N VAL A 318 13.94 8.09 2.28
CA VAL A 318 15.01 9.00 1.81
C VAL A 318 16.22 8.21 1.33
N GLN A 319 16.70 7.24 2.11
CA GLN A 319 17.85 6.43 1.74
C GLN A 319 17.59 5.57 0.50
N ARG A 320 16.39 5.01 0.34
CA ARG A 320 16.01 4.25 -0.85
C ARG A 320 15.89 5.13 -2.08
N GLY A 321 15.43 6.37 -1.93
CA GLY A 321 15.48 7.37 -2.99
C GLY A 321 16.91 7.61 -3.49
N ARG A 322 17.86 7.73 -2.57
CA ARG A 322 19.29 7.88 -2.90
C ARG A 322 19.89 6.62 -3.52
N ASP A 323 19.54 5.45 -2.99
CA ASP A 323 19.99 4.14 -3.49
C ASP A 323 19.53 3.88 -4.93
N ASN A 324 18.27 4.23 -5.23
CA ASN A 324 17.67 4.11 -6.55
C ASN A 324 18.04 5.27 -7.50
N GLY A 325 18.89 6.20 -7.07
CA GLY A 325 19.35 7.31 -7.91
C GLY A 325 18.25 8.28 -8.33
N LEU A 326 17.27 8.55 -7.46
CA LEU A 326 16.22 9.52 -7.76
C LEU A 326 16.79 10.92 -8.06
N PRO A 327 16.19 11.67 -8.99
CA PRO A 327 16.58 13.06 -9.25
C PRO A 327 16.40 13.93 -8.00
N SER A 328 17.02 15.12 -8.01
CA SER A 328 16.71 16.15 -7.03
C SER A 328 15.25 16.59 -7.15
N TYR A 329 14.69 17.15 -6.09
CA TYR A 329 13.32 17.63 -6.07
C TYR A 329 13.00 18.60 -7.22
N ASN A 330 13.87 19.58 -7.48
CA ASN A 330 13.64 20.55 -8.55
C ASN A 330 13.81 19.94 -9.95
N ASP A 331 14.72 18.99 -10.14
CA ASP A 331 14.86 18.30 -11.43
C ASP A 331 13.64 17.39 -11.69
N ALA A 332 13.09 16.77 -10.66
CA ALA A 332 11.84 16.02 -10.74
C ALA A 332 10.66 16.93 -11.10
N ARG A 333 10.57 18.12 -10.50
CA ARG A 333 9.55 19.11 -10.87
C ARG A 333 9.62 19.48 -12.34
N GLU A 334 10.81 19.81 -12.84
CA GLU A 334 11.02 20.14 -14.24
C GLU A 334 10.65 18.97 -15.18
N TRP A 335 11.00 17.73 -14.81
CA TRP A 335 10.61 16.53 -15.55
C TRP A 335 9.09 16.38 -15.69
N PHE A 336 8.33 16.67 -14.63
CA PHE A 336 6.87 16.68 -14.65
C PHE A 336 6.26 18.01 -15.15
N ASN A 337 7.05 18.86 -15.83
CA ASN A 337 6.63 20.17 -16.35
C ASN A 337 6.12 21.15 -15.29
N LEU A 338 6.60 21.03 -14.05
CA LEU A 338 6.32 21.93 -12.95
C LEU A 338 7.46 22.95 -12.79
N SER A 339 7.11 24.19 -12.41
CA SER A 339 8.11 25.24 -12.14
C SER A 339 9.02 24.86 -10.98
N ARG A 340 10.34 24.98 -11.15
CA ARG A 340 11.32 24.84 -10.05
C ARG A 340 11.01 25.84 -8.93
N VAL A 341 11.21 25.44 -7.67
CA VAL A 341 11.20 26.38 -6.55
C VAL A 341 12.56 27.06 -6.43
N THR A 342 12.59 28.33 -6.05
CA THR A 342 13.78 29.18 -6.10
C THR A 342 14.50 29.34 -4.77
N SER A 343 13.86 28.95 -3.65
CA SER A 343 14.43 29.05 -2.31
C SER A 343 13.89 27.98 -1.37
N LEU A 344 14.61 27.73 -0.26
CA LEU A 344 14.13 26.81 0.79
C LEU A 344 12.97 27.39 1.58
N GLU A 345 12.87 28.71 1.64
CA GLU A 345 11.75 29.46 2.20
C GLU A 345 10.49 29.26 1.38
N GLU A 346 10.60 29.32 0.05
CA GLU A 346 9.50 29.03 -0.87
C GLU A 346 9.03 27.58 -0.72
N LEU A 347 9.96 26.62 -0.67
CA LEU A 347 9.63 25.21 -0.46
C LEU A 347 8.96 24.95 0.90
N ALA A 348 9.48 25.56 1.97
CA ALA A 348 8.88 25.43 3.28
C ALA A 348 7.47 26.03 3.32
N GLY A 349 7.26 27.17 2.65
CA GLY A 349 5.95 27.80 2.51
C GLY A 349 5.21 27.92 3.85
N GLU A 350 3.98 27.40 3.89
CA GLU A 350 3.12 27.46 5.08
C GLU A 350 3.52 26.45 6.18
N ASN A 351 4.47 25.54 5.92
CA ASN A 351 4.99 24.62 6.93
C ASN A 351 5.82 25.33 8.03
N GLY A 352 6.19 26.60 7.79
CA GLY A 352 6.69 27.52 8.80
C GLY A 352 8.20 27.49 9.07
N GLU A 353 8.64 28.37 9.97
CA GLU A 353 10.05 28.67 10.22
C GLU A 353 10.86 27.45 10.71
N ALA A 354 10.23 26.53 11.43
CA ALA A 354 10.88 25.31 11.91
C ALA A 354 11.35 24.43 10.74
N VAL A 355 10.50 24.27 9.72
CA VAL A 355 10.84 23.52 8.49
C VAL A 355 11.90 24.25 7.68
N THR A 356 11.76 25.57 7.49
CA THR A 356 12.79 26.39 6.83
C THR A 356 14.16 26.22 7.48
N LYS A 357 14.23 26.29 8.82
CA LYS A 357 15.47 26.10 9.57
C LYS A 357 16.04 24.70 9.41
N ALA A 358 15.19 23.67 9.46
CA ALA A 358 15.60 22.29 9.25
C ALA A 358 16.19 22.07 7.84
N LEU A 359 15.49 22.54 6.81
CA LEU A 359 15.95 22.47 5.42
C LEU A 359 17.31 23.16 5.23
N LYS A 360 17.46 24.39 5.75
CA LYS A 360 18.74 25.12 5.68
C LYS A 360 19.86 24.41 6.43
N GLY A 361 19.55 23.74 7.53
CA GLY A 361 20.51 22.93 8.28
C GLY A 361 20.96 21.67 7.54
N LEU A 362 20.05 21.02 6.81
CA LEU A 362 20.29 19.77 6.09
C LEU A 362 20.94 20.00 4.71
N TYR A 363 20.40 20.93 3.92
CA TYR A 363 20.80 21.14 2.52
C TYR A 363 21.69 22.38 2.33
N GLY A 364 21.84 23.20 3.37
CA GLY A 364 22.56 24.48 3.31
C GLY A 364 21.66 25.63 2.85
N LYS A 365 22.05 26.88 3.18
CA LYS A 365 21.20 28.07 2.96
C LYS A 365 20.76 28.31 1.52
N SER A 366 21.52 27.84 0.54
CA SER A 366 21.25 27.97 -0.90
C SER A 366 21.12 26.61 -1.58
N GLY A 367 20.84 25.55 -0.81
CA GLY A 367 20.81 24.17 -1.29
C GLY A 367 19.46 23.71 -1.81
N VAL A 368 18.65 24.60 -2.39
CA VAL A 368 17.29 24.26 -2.86
C VAL A 368 17.30 23.17 -3.94
N ASP A 369 18.27 23.20 -4.86
CA ASP A 369 18.46 22.18 -5.88
C ASP A 369 19.11 20.88 -5.37
N LYS A 370 19.36 20.76 -4.06
CA LYS A 370 19.92 19.55 -3.44
C LYS A 370 18.88 18.76 -2.63
N VAL A 371 17.66 19.26 -2.55
CA VAL A 371 16.60 18.63 -1.75
C VAL A 371 16.27 17.26 -2.34
N ASP A 372 16.24 16.22 -1.50
CA ASP A 372 15.82 14.88 -1.91
C ASP A 372 14.34 14.94 -2.36
N SER A 373 14.02 14.29 -3.48
CA SER A 373 12.66 14.34 -4.06
C SER A 373 11.56 13.98 -3.08
N TYR A 374 11.74 12.93 -2.25
CA TYR A 374 10.74 12.53 -1.25
C TYR A 374 10.50 13.62 -0.19
N VAL A 375 11.54 14.34 0.22
CA VAL A 375 11.42 15.42 1.21
C VAL A 375 10.69 16.61 0.60
N GLY A 376 11.10 17.05 -0.59
CA GLY A 376 10.46 18.19 -1.26
C GLY A 376 9.00 17.90 -1.63
N ALA A 377 8.72 16.70 -2.14
CA ALA A 377 7.37 16.29 -2.53
C ALA A 377 6.37 16.28 -1.36
N LEU A 378 6.80 15.88 -0.15
CA LEU A 378 5.95 15.89 1.05
C LEU A 378 5.70 17.28 1.65
N LEU A 379 6.50 18.28 1.26
CA LEU A 379 6.34 19.67 1.71
C LEU A 379 5.41 20.47 0.81
N GLU A 380 5.10 19.97 -0.38
CA GLU A 380 4.15 20.60 -1.28
C GLU A 380 2.73 20.51 -0.73
N LEU A 381 2.05 21.65 -0.75
CA LEU A 381 0.63 21.72 -0.40
C LEU A 381 -0.24 21.30 -1.61
N PRO A 382 -1.40 20.66 -1.36
CA PRO A 382 -2.37 20.40 -2.41
C PRO A 382 -2.79 21.67 -3.16
N SER A 383 -2.95 21.58 -4.48
CA SER A 383 -3.34 22.73 -5.31
C SER A 383 -4.83 23.08 -5.21
N SER A 384 -5.65 22.17 -4.69
CA SER A 384 -7.07 22.38 -4.47
C SER A 384 -7.51 21.68 -3.18
N PRO A 385 -8.67 22.07 -2.61
CA PRO A 385 -9.27 21.35 -1.51
C PRO A 385 -9.77 19.95 -1.87
N THR A 386 -9.73 19.49 -3.12
CA THR A 386 -10.12 18.11 -3.48
C THR A 386 -8.91 17.18 -3.59
N MET A 387 -7.71 17.74 -3.71
CA MET A 387 -6.46 17.00 -3.78
C MET A 387 -5.96 16.68 -2.37
N VAL A 388 -5.40 15.47 -2.19
CA VAL A 388 -4.82 15.06 -0.90
C VAL A 388 -3.29 15.20 -0.87
N MET A 389 -2.66 15.55 -1.99
CA MET A 389 -1.21 15.61 -2.18
C MET A 389 -0.80 16.84 -2.99
N GLY A 390 0.48 17.22 -2.90
CA GLY A 390 1.07 18.29 -3.70
C GLY A 390 1.26 17.95 -5.20
N PRO A 391 1.45 18.98 -6.05
CA PRO A 391 1.58 18.85 -7.50
C PRO A 391 2.50 17.74 -8.02
N LEU A 392 3.68 17.56 -7.43
CA LEU A 392 4.70 16.62 -7.91
C LEU A 392 4.26 15.17 -7.74
N MET A 393 3.72 14.82 -6.56
CA MET A 393 3.19 13.47 -6.33
C MET A 393 1.95 13.22 -7.20
N THR A 394 1.06 14.22 -7.32
CA THR A 394 -0.15 14.14 -8.15
C THR A 394 0.20 13.89 -9.61
N ALA A 395 1.15 14.64 -10.19
CA ALA A 395 1.57 14.46 -11.58
C ALA A 395 2.17 13.07 -11.85
N SER A 396 3.05 12.61 -10.96
CA SER A 396 3.68 11.30 -11.05
C SER A 396 2.69 10.14 -10.91
N ILE A 397 1.73 10.25 -9.98
CA ILE A 397 0.70 9.22 -9.78
C ILE A 397 -0.31 9.20 -10.94
N LYS A 398 -0.72 10.38 -11.44
CA LYS A 398 -1.60 10.50 -12.61
C LYS A 398 -0.95 9.86 -13.85
N ASP A 399 0.32 10.17 -14.13
CA ASP A 399 1.08 9.57 -15.22
C ASP A 399 1.14 8.04 -15.11
N GLN A 400 1.54 7.51 -13.96
CA GLN A 400 1.67 6.07 -13.79
C GLN A 400 0.35 5.33 -13.96
N PHE A 401 -0.75 5.80 -13.34
CA PHE A 401 -2.04 5.13 -13.47
C PHE A 401 -2.61 5.22 -14.88
N ALA A 402 -2.37 6.31 -15.61
CA ALA A 402 -2.73 6.40 -17.02
C ALA A 402 -1.96 5.35 -17.85
N ARG A 403 -0.64 5.23 -17.68
CA ARG A 403 0.16 4.21 -18.38
C ARG A 403 -0.22 2.78 -18.03
N LEU A 404 -0.54 2.51 -16.75
CA LEU A 404 -1.04 1.20 -16.30
C LEU A 404 -2.35 0.82 -16.97
N ARG A 405 -3.25 1.79 -17.17
CA ARG A 405 -4.52 1.57 -17.86
C ARG A 405 -4.34 1.42 -19.37
N ASP A 406 -3.62 2.35 -19.98
CA ASP A 406 -3.55 2.50 -21.43
C ASP A 406 -2.65 1.42 -22.06
N GLY A 407 -1.61 0.97 -21.35
CA GLY A 407 -0.72 -0.12 -21.75
C GLY A 407 -1.17 -1.53 -21.32
N ASP A 408 -2.31 -1.67 -20.63
CA ASP A 408 -2.84 -2.99 -20.25
C ASP A 408 -3.84 -3.53 -21.30
N ARG A 409 -3.37 -4.47 -22.13
CA ARG A 409 -4.23 -5.23 -23.06
C ARG A 409 -5.37 -5.95 -22.33
N LEU A 410 -5.16 -6.25 -21.05
CA LEU A 410 -6.10 -6.90 -20.15
C LEU A 410 -6.88 -5.91 -19.28
N TRP A 411 -6.97 -4.63 -19.66
CA TRP A 411 -7.85 -3.69 -18.98
C TRP A 411 -9.33 -4.09 -19.09
N TYR A 412 -10.10 -3.93 -18.01
CA TYR A 412 -11.50 -4.39 -17.97
C TYR A 412 -12.40 -3.75 -19.05
N LYS A 413 -12.21 -2.47 -19.39
CA LYS A 413 -12.98 -1.79 -20.47
C LYS A 413 -12.72 -2.38 -21.86
N ASN A 414 -11.66 -3.18 -22.06
CA ASN A 414 -11.41 -3.90 -23.30
C ASN A 414 -12.15 -5.25 -23.39
N ARG A 415 -12.78 -5.69 -22.31
CA ARG A 415 -13.46 -7.00 -22.24
C ARG A 415 -14.94 -6.92 -21.94
N TYR A 416 -15.34 -5.90 -21.18
CA TYR A 416 -16.71 -5.72 -20.75
C TYR A 416 -17.30 -4.50 -21.46
N SER A 417 -18.55 -4.65 -21.90
CA SER A 417 -19.34 -3.53 -22.37
C SER A 417 -19.60 -2.54 -21.24
N ARG A 418 -19.97 -1.32 -21.64
CA ARG A 418 -20.32 -0.26 -20.69
C ARG A 418 -21.41 -0.66 -19.69
N GLU A 419 -22.46 -1.31 -20.19
CA GLU A 419 -23.55 -1.79 -19.34
C GLU A 419 -23.07 -2.82 -18.30
N GLU A 420 -22.13 -3.70 -18.68
CA GLU A 420 -21.58 -4.70 -17.77
C GLU A 420 -20.72 -4.07 -16.68
N TYR A 421 -19.76 -3.22 -17.03
CA TYR A 421 -18.87 -2.65 -16.02
C TYR A 421 -19.54 -1.57 -15.16
N GLU A 422 -20.55 -0.85 -15.66
CA GLU A 422 -21.36 0.06 -14.83
C GLU A 422 -22.18 -0.69 -13.75
N SER A 423 -22.32 -2.02 -13.89
CA SER A 423 -22.95 -2.89 -12.90
C SER A 423 -21.97 -3.55 -11.91
N PHE A 424 -20.66 -3.28 -12.04
CA PHE A 424 -19.66 -3.87 -11.14
C PHE A 424 -19.84 -3.37 -9.70
N PRO A 425 -19.62 -4.25 -8.71
CA PRO A 425 -19.81 -3.87 -7.31
C PRO A 425 -18.73 -2.91 -6.85
N SER A 426 -19.11 -2.00 -5.95
CA SER A 426 -18.18 -1.22 -5.14
C SER A 426 -17.43 -2.11 -4.13
N LEU A 427 -16.31 -1.61 -3.60
CA LEU A 427 -15.56 -2.31 -2.54
C LEU A 427 -16.45 -2.58 -1.31
N SER A 428 -17.31 -1.62 -0.95
CA SER A 428 -18.27 -1.77 0.15
C SER A 428 -19.35 -2.82 -0.10
N GLU A 429 -19.76 -3.04 -1.36
CA GLU A 429 -20.67 -4.14 -1.72
C GLU A 429 -19.97 -5.48 -1.61
N ILE A 430 -18.75 -5.60 -2.17
CA ILE A 430 -17.93 -6.81 -2.05
C ILE A 430 -17.73 -7.18 -0.58
N ILE A 431 -17.32 -6.22 0.26
CA ILE A 431 -17.10 -6.45 1.70
C ILE A 431 -18.36 -6.97 2.40
N ARG A 432 -19.54 -6.41 2.10
CA ARG A 432 -20.80 -6.84 2.71
C ARG A 432 -21.29 -8.19 2.20
N GLU A 433 -20.94 -8.55 0.97
CA GLU A 433 -21.35 -9.80 0.34
C GLU A 433 -20.47 -10.99 0.80
N VAL A 434 -19.16 -10.77 0.99
CA VAL A 434 -18.22 -11.85 1.28
C VAL A 434 -17.92 -12.04 2.77
N LEU A 435 -18.26 -11.06 3.60
CA LEU A 435 -18.19 -11.16 5.06
C LEU A 435 -19.61 -11.34 5.62
N ASP A 436 -19.73 -11.59 6.93
CA ASP A 436 -21.02 -11.83 7.57
C ASP A 436 -22.00 -10.65 7.34
N GLU A 437 -23.12 -10.92 6.64
CA GLU A 437 -24.09 -9.91 6.22
C GLU A 437 -24.74 -9.20 7.42
N GLU A 438 -25.02 -9.92 8.51
CA GLU A 438 -25.65 -9.34 9.70
C GLU A 438 -24.67 -8.42 10.45
N GLU A 439 -23.41 -8.82 10.57
CA GLU A 439 -22.36 -8.03 11.21
C GLU A 439 -21.92 -6.81 10.38
N MET A 440 -21.93 -6.93 9.05
CA MET A 440 -21.54 -5.87 8.13
C MET A 440 -22.72 -5.00 7.68
N ARG A 441 -23.93 -5.23 8.22
CA ARG A 441 -25.15 -4.46 7.88
C ARG A 441 -25.02 -2.95 8.04
N ARG A 442 -24.17 -2.49 8.96
CA ARG A 442 -23.88 -1.07 9.21
C ARG A 442 -22.65 -0.54 8.48
N PHE A 443 -21.96 -1.38 7.71
CA PHE A 443 -20.77 -0.97 6.97
C PHE A 443 -21.11 0.13 5.96
N PRO A 444 -20.26 1.17 5.80
CA PRO A 444 -20.52 2.26 4.88
C PRO A 444 -20.77 1.79 3.44
N ARG A 445 -21.63 2.51 2.73
CA ARG A 445 -21.86 2.31 1.29
C ARG A 445 -20.69 2.75 0.42
N ASP A 446 -19.91 3.71 0.92
CA ASP A 446 -18.68 4.17 0.30
C ASP A 446 -17.57 4.09 1.34
N SER A 447 -16.64 3.14 1.16
CA SER A 447 -15.53 2.94 2.06
C SER A 447 -14.45 4.02 1.96
N PHE A 448 -14.41 4.81 0.89
CA PHE A 448 -13.38 5.83 0.70
C PHE A 448 -13.78 7.19 1.28
N ALA A 449 -15.07 7.43 1.51
CA ALA A 449 -15.58 8.62 2.16
C ALA A 449 -15.54 8.57 3.70
N VAL A 450 -15.48 9.74 4.36
CA VAL A 450 -15.59 9.85 5.82
C VAL A 450 -16.92 9.26 6.31
N PHE A 451 -16.84 8.16 7.06
CA PHE A 451 -18.01 7.49 7.61
C PHE A 451 -18.47 8.16 8.93
N ASP A 452 -19.70 8.65 8.96
CA ASP A 452 -20.38 9.06 10.19
C ASP A 452 -21.47 8.03 10.57
N PRO A 453 -21.25 7.18 11.58
CA PRO A 453 -22.23 6.19 12.02
C PRO A 453 -23.57 6.80 12.46
N SER A 454 -23.58 8.06 12.91
CA SER A 454 -24.80 8.75 13.37
C SER A 454 -25.73 9.13 12.21
N SER A 455 -25.17 9.33 11.01
CA SER A 455 -25.90 9.67 9.79
C SER A 455 -26.64 8.47 9.17
N SER A 456 -26.30 7.24 9.56
CA SER A 456 -26.88 5.99 9.02
C SER A 456 -28.34 5.71 9.44
N GLY A 457 -28.98 6.62 10.18
CA GLY A 457 -30.42 6.54 10.51
C GLY A 457 -30.83 5.39 11.43
N LEU A 458 -29.87 4.61 11.96
CA LEU A 458 -30.12 3.50 12.90
C LEU A 458 -29.75 3.84 14.36
N ALA A 459 -29.45 5.11 14.65
CA ALA A 459 -29.33 5.62 16.01
C ALA A 459 -30.74 5.74 16.63
N GLY A 460 -31.13 4.75 17.43
CA GLY A 460 -32.19 4.92 18.43
C GLY A 460 -33.24 3.83 18.51
N ARG A 461 -32.93 2.71 19.19
CA ARG A 461 -33.87 2.03 20.09
C ARG A 461 -33.11 1.43 21.29
N GLY A 462 -32.49 2.30 22.08
CA GLY A 462 -31.96 1.98 23.41
C GLY A 462 -32.87 2.59 24.47
N LYS A 463 -33.88 1.82 24.89
CA LYS A 463 -34.71 1.93 26.11
C LYS A 463 -34.96 3.34 26.69
N SER A 464 -36.11 3.90 26.34
CA SER A 464 -36.90 4.72 27.26
C SER A 464 -37.94 3.84 27.97
N GLU A 465 -37.59 3.28 29.12
CA GLU A 465 -38.50 2.78 30.16
C GLU A 465 -37.75 3.09 31.47
N GLY A 466 -38.20 3.90 32.43
CA GLY A 466 -39.54 4.25 32.87
C GLY A 466 -39.56 4.01 34.39
N GLY A 467 -39.69 5.05 35.21
CA GLY A 467 -39.80 4.96 36.68
C GLY A 467 -38.79 5.80 37.44
#